data_AF-A0AAW4WH12-F1
#
_entry.id   AF-A0AAW4WH12-F1
#
_cell.length_a   1.000
_cell.length_b   1.000
_cell.length_c   1.000
_cell.angle_alpha   90.00
_cell.angle_beta   90.00
_cell.angle_gamma   90.00
#
_symmetry.space_group_name_H-M   'P 1'
#
loop_
_entity.id
_entity.type
_entity.pdbx_description
1 polymer ?
#
loop_
_entity_poly.entity_id
_entity_poly.type
_entity_poly.pdbx_seq_one_letter_code
_entity_poly.pdbx_strand_id
1 'polypeptide(L)'
;MEEIKCPSCGSGAVRKITEEKYECMACDNLFLVHNLSKEFLKTDEHIENIHQDLKKTIENINLTAAVAGGSGRDGLDNRYKNAMTLLNQGNISAAKAEFTGIRNDFMWSCKGYYGLVLCEKKKKHINWGEIGDYIQQIYRCEDVTPEILQEMEGILNDGRQIALASLGKSLNERNAQQNEISSKIQQVTEMSKMQETTLTRKREEFAERWSQTSPVRKAISIAIGIICALVLVWCAVSLFRWIIDVRHLFANAMNYGFFAGILRILWSCVRTILRVAVSVGVIILGVMIYFFILGFITANPQKDDAQLNIDKMDEQIQKLQERHEVLQRRFDEEQMNIQNINRIGSRLEQLQQIKPEEIIPLLIEAGKYY
;
A
#
# COMPACT_ATOMS: atom_id res chain seq x y z
N MET A 1 -84.13 3.14 -52.90
CA MET A 1 -82.90 2.34 -52.70
C MET A 1 -81.85 2.96 -53.59
N GLU A 2 -80.66 3.24 -53.04
CA GLU A 2 -79.52 3.64 -53.86
C GLU A 2 -79.19 2.53 -54.87
N GLU A 3 -78.84 2.92 -56.09
CA GLU A 3 -78.45 2.00 -57.15
C GLU A 3 -77.13 1.31 -56.74
N ILE A 4 -77.14 -0.02 -56.60
CA ILE A 4 -75.95 -0.78 -56.23
C ILE A 4 -74.98 -0.75 -57.41
N LYS A 5 -73.82 -0.15 -57.20
CA LYS A 5 -72.75 -0.08 -58.21
C LYS A 5 -71.66 -1.08 -57.90
N CYS A 6 -71.04 -1.62 -58.93
CA CYS A 6 -69.88 -2.49 -58.76
C CYS A 6 -68.72 -1.70 -58.12
N PRO A 7 -68.15 -2.16 -57.00
CA PRO A 7 -67.05 -1.45 -56.33
C PRO A 7 -65.76 -1.47 -57.18
N SER A 8 -65.62 -2.42 -58.11
CA SER A 8 -64.42 -2.55 -58.93
C SER A 8 -64.42 -1.65 -60.17
N CYS A 9 -65.57 -1.40 -60.79
CA CYS A 9 -65.64 -0.65 -62.06
C CYS A 9 -66.68 0.48 -62.07
N GLY A 10 -67.45 0.66 -60.99
CA GLY A 10 -68.48 1.71 -60.86
C GLY A 10 -69.75 1.50 -61.69
N SER A 11 -69.84 0.42 -62.47
CA SER A 11 -71.00 0.11 -63.31
C SER A 11 -72.23 -0.23 -62.48
N GLY A 12 -73.40 0.30 -62.87
CA GLY A 12 -74.71 -0.07 -62.33
C GLY A 12 -75.29 -1.37 -62.92
N ALA A 13 -74.64 -1.95 -63.93
CA ALA A 13 -75.03 -3.22 -64.53
C ALA A 13 -74.65 -4.41 -63.62
N VAL A 14 -75.31 -4.52 -62.47
CA VAL A 14 -75.08 -5.59 -61.49
C VAL A 14 -76.30 -6.52 -61.40
N ARG A 15 -76.04 -7.82 -61.36
CA ARG A 15 -77.03 -8.88 -61.19
C ARG A 15 -77.00 -9.38 -59.76
N LYS A 16 -78.16 -9.43 -59.12
CA LYS A 16 -78.34 -10.05 -57.80
C LYS A 16 -78.25 -11.56 -57.94
N ILE A 17 -77.31 -12.20 -57.26
CA ILE A 17 -77.20 -13.67 -57.17
C ILE A 17 -77.97 -14.15 -55.93
N THR A 18 -77.73 -13.52 -54.78
CA THR A 18 -78.47 -13.76 -53.53
C THR A 18 -78.81 -12.43 -52.87
N GLU A 19 -79.48 -12.42 -51.71
CA GLU A 19 -79.72 -11.18 -50.94
C GLU A 19 -78.45 -10.41 -50.60
N GLU A 20 -77.33 -11.11 -50.42
CA GLU A 20 -76.09 -10.54 -49.92
C GLU A 20 -75.03 -10.40 -51.02
N LYS A 21 -75.21 -11.11 -52.15
CA LYS A 21 -74.19 -11.32 -53.18
C LYS A 21 -74.63 -10.86 -54.56
N TYR A 22 -73.77 -10.07 -55.19
CA TYR A 22 -73.99 -9.44 -56.48
C TYR A 22 -72.83 -9.72 -57.42
N GLU A 23 -73.12 -9.73 -58.71
CA GLU A 23 -72.17 -9.93 -59.79
C GLU A 23 -72.26 -8.77 -60.76
N CYS A 24 -71.13 -8.18 -61.12
CA CYS A 24 -71.09 -7.15 -62.14
C CYS A 24 -71.06 -7.77 -63.53
N MET A 25 -72.05 -7.47 -64.36
CA MET A 25 -72.12 -7.97 -65.74
C MET A 25 -71.11 -7.29 -66.68
N ALA A 26 -70.43 -6.23 -66.22
CA ALA A 26 -69.46 -5.48 -67.02
C ALA A 26 -68.01 -5.94 -66.80
N CYS A 27 -67.70 -6.55 -65.66
CA CYS A 27 -66.34 -6.99 -65.32
C CYS A 27 -66.29 -8.33 -64.58
N ASP A 28 -67.40 -9.05 -64.53
CA ASP A 28 -67.58 -10.34 -63.86
C ASP A 28 -67.16 -10.36 -62.38
N ASN A 29 -67.10 -9.19 -61.74
CA ASN A 29 -66.71 -9.07 -60.34
C ASN A 29 -67.85 -9.52 -59.42
N LEU A 30 -67.54 -10.43 -58.51
CA LEU A 30 -68.45 -11.02 -57.54
C LEU A 30 -68.20 -10.37 -56.18
N PHE A 31 -69.19 -9.69 -55.61
CA PHE A 31 -69.00 -8.94 -54.36
C PHE A 31 -70.21 -9.06 -53.42
N LEU A 32 -69.95 -8.85 -52.14
CA LEU A 32 -70.97 -8.79 -51.10
C LEU A 32 -71.27 -7.31 -50.78
N VAL A 33 -72.52 -7.01 -50.44
CA VAL A 33 -72.90 -5.66 -50.02
C VAL A 33 -72.85 -5.60 -48.49
N HIS A 34 -72.06 -4.67 -47.96
CA HIS A 34 -71.73 -4.57 -46.54
C HIS A 34 -72.95 -4.58 -45.60
N ASN A 35 -73.99 -3.81 -45.94
CA ASN A 35 -75.21 -3.67 -45.13
C ASN A 35 -76.24 -4.81 -45.31
N LEU A 36 -76.02 -5.72 -46.26
CA LEU A 36 -76.89 -6.88 -46.50
C LEU A 36 -76.25 -8.19 -46.05
N SER A 37 -74.92 -8.25 -45.98
CA SER A 37 -74.17 -9.44 -45.59
C SER A 37 -74.26 -9.71 -44.10
N LYS A 38 -74.73 -10.91 -43.74
CA LYS A 38 -74.75 -11.35 -42.34
C LYS A 38 -73.36 -11.51 -41.74
N GLU A 39 -72.35 -11.79 -42.57
CA GLU A 39 -70.97 -11.95 -42.12
C GLU A 39 -70.33 -10.61 -41.74
N PHE A 40 -70.59 -9.55 -42.51
CA PHE A 40 -70.10 -8.20 -42.18
C PHE A 40 -70.80 -7.67 -40.93
N LEU A 41 -72.12 -7.83 -40.80
CA LEU A 41 -72.86 -7.42 -39.61
C LEU A 41 -72.35 -8.10 -38.32
N LYS A 42 -72.05 -9.40 -38.36
CA LYS A 42 -71.45 -10.12 -37.22
C LYS A 42 -70.04 -9.62 -36.89
N THR A 43 -69.27 -9.26 -37.91
CA THR A 43 -67.91 -8.73 -37.73
C THR A 43 -67.96 -7.34 -37.11
N ASP A 44 -68.87 -6.48 -37.56
CA ASP A 44 -69.10 -5.15 -36.97
C ASP A 44 -69.55 -5.26 -35.50
N GLU A 45 -70.49 -6.16 -35.19
CA GLU A 45 -70.94 -6.42 -33.82
C GLU A 45 -69.78 -6.91 -32.94
N HIS A 46 -68.90 -7.77 -33.46
CA HIS A 46 -67.72 -8.24 -32.75
C HIS A 46 -66.71 -7.10 -32.50
N ILE A 47 -66.44 -6.26 -33.50
CA ILE A 47 -65.56 -5.10 -33.39
C ILE A 47 -66.12 -4.11 -32.36
N GLU A 48 -67.42 -3.85 -32.36
CA GLU A 48 -68.05 -2.94 -31.40
C GLU A 48 -67.98 -3.49 -29.97
N ASN A 49 -68.19 -4.80 -29.78
CA ASN A 49 -67.99 -5.46 -28.49
C ASN A 49 -66.53 -5.35 -28.00
N ILE A 50 -65.54 -5.54 -28.88
CA ILE A 50 -64.12 -5.34 -28.54
C ILE A 50 -63.86 -3.89 -28.15
N HIS A 51 -64.38 -2.91 -28.90
CA HIS A 51 -64.21 -1.50 -28.54
C HIS A 51 -64.84 -1.16 -27.18
N GLN A 52 -66.02 -1.72 -26.88
CA GLN A 52 -66.66 -1.53 -25.58
C GLN A 52 -65.85 -2.19 -24.45
N ASP A 53 -65.28 -3.37 -24.68
CA ASP A 53 -64.46 -4.07 -23.69
C ASP A 53 -63.11 -3.36 -23.44
N LEU A 54 -62.47 -2.88 -24.51
CA LEU A 54 -61.28 -2.02 -24.42
C LEU A 54 -61.59 -0.74 -23.65
N LYS A 55 -62.74 -0.09 -23.92
CA LYS A 55 -63.16 1.11 -23.19
C LYS A 55 -63.33 0.83 -21.70
N LYS A 56 -64.04 -0.25 -21.33
CA LYS A 56 -64.20 -0.67 -19.93
C LYS A 56 -62.86 -0.99 -19.26
N THR A 57 -61.95 -1.63 -19.98
CA THR A 57 -60.61 -1.95 -19.49
C THR A 57 -59.80 -0.68 -19.21
N ILE A 58 -59.83 0.30 -20.11
CA ILE A 58 -59.17 1.60 -19.92
C ILE A 58 -59.78 2.38 -18.74
N GLU A 59 -61.11 2.40 -18.62
CA GLU A 59 -61.81 3.03 -17.49
C GLU A 59 -61.42 2.39 -16.15
N ASN A 60 -61.36 1.05 -16.09
CA ASN A 60 -60.91 0.32 -14.91
C ASN A 60 -59.43 0.61 -14.58
N ILE A 61 -58.53 0.65 -15.57
CA ILE A 61 -57.12 1.01 -15.34
C ILE A 61 -57.02 2.42 -14.74
N ASN A 62 -57.77 3.39 -15.27
CA ASN A 62 -57.79 4.76 -14.76
C ASN A 62 -58.35 4.86 -13.33
N LEU A 63 -59.40 4.12 -13.01
CA LEU A 63 -59.96 4.03 -11.65
C LEU A 63 -58.96 3.41 -10.67
N THR A 64 -58.28 2.34 -11.08
CA THR A 64 -57.28 1.67 -10.23
C THR A 64 -56.05 2.57 -10.00
N ALA A 65 -55.63 3.33 -11.02
CA ALA A 65 -54.58 4.33 -10.91
C ALA A 65 -54.95 5.51 -9.99
N ALA A 66 -56.22 5.92 -9.98
CA ALA A 66 -56.72 6.99 -9.10
C ALA A 66 -56.76 6.56 -7.61
N VAL A 67 -57.13 5.30 -7.34
CA VAL A 67 -57.20 4.76 -5.96
C VAL A 67 -55.81 4.49 -5.37
N ALA A 68 -54.78 4.26 -6.20
CA ALA A 68 -53.40 4.03 -5.77
C ALA A 68 -52.55 5.31 -5.63
N GLY A 69 -53.13 6.51 -5.70
CA GLY A 69 -52.37 7.76 -5.56
C GLY A 69 -51.72 8.25 -6.86
N GLY A 70 -52.29 7.92 -8.01
CA GLY A 70 -51.95 8.49 -9.32
C GLY A 70 -50.65 7.96 -9.91
N SER A 71 -50.74 7.04 -10.87
CA SER A 71 -49.60 6.56 -11.66
C SER A 71 -49.20 7.50 -12.81
N GLY A 72 -49.69 8.74 -12.80
CA GLY A 72 -49.50 9.75 -13.85
C GLY A 72 -48.69 10.96 -13.38
N ARG A 73 -48.56 11.97 -14.26
CA ARG A 73 -47.78 13.20 -14.03
C ARG A 73 -48.23 13.96 -12.77
N ASP A 74 -49.53 13.96 -12.48
CA ASP A 74 -50.09 14.61 -11.28
C ASP A 74 -49.70 13.89 -9.98
N GLY A 75 -49.55 12.56 -10.01
CA GLY A 75 -49.08 11.77 -8.88
C GLY A 75 -47.60 11.98 -8.59
N LEU A 76 -46.77 12.06 -9.64
CA LEU A 76 -45.36 12.44 -9.53
C LEU A 76 -45.20 13.83 -8.92
N ASP A 77 -45.93 14.82 -9.43
CA ASP A 77 -45.82 16.20 -8.96
C ASP A 77 -46.25 16.36 -7.49
N ASN A 78 -47.31 15.67 -7.08
CA ASN A 78 -47.77 15.71 -5.69
C ASN A 78 -46.77 15.01 -4.74
N ARG A 79 -46.27 13.82 -5.12
CA ARG A 79 -45.26 13.11 -4.33
C ARG A 79 -43.96 13.92 -4.22
N TYR A 80 -43.52 14.52 -5.32
CA TYR A 80 -42.35 15.39 -5.33
C TYR A 80 -42.52 16.61 -4.42
N LYS A 81 -43.68 17.29 -4.49
CA LYS A 81 -43.99 18.41 -3.58
C LYS A 81 -43.96 17.97 -2.11
N ASN A 82 -44.57 16.84 -1.78
CA ASN A 82 -44.56 16.30 -0.42
C ASN A 82 -43.14 15.98 0.07
N ALA A 83 -42.33 15.32 -0.76
CA ALA A 83 -40.92 15.03 -0.46
C ALA A 83 -40.10 16.31 -0.25
N MET A 84 -40.33 17.33 -1.07
CA MET A 84 -39.67 18.63 -0.96
C MET A 84 -40.08 19.38 0.31
N THR A 85 -41.35 19.28 0.74
CA THR A 85 -41.80 19.81 2.04
C THR A 85 -41.07 19.14 3.20
N LEU A 86 -40.92 17.81 3.19
CA LEU A 86 -40.16 17.08 4.20
C LEU A 86 -38.69 17.54 4.25
N LEU A 87 -38.07 17.74 3.08
CA LEU A 87 -36.69 18.23 2.99
C LEU A 87 -36.56 19.65 3.55
N ASN A 88 -37.52 20.52 3.26
CA ASN A 88 -37.54 21.90 3.76
C ASN A 88 -37.78 21.98 5.28
N GLN A 89 -38.53 21.03 5.84
CA GLN A 89 -38.70 20.84 7.28
C GLN A 89 -37.46 20.25 7.97
N GLY A 90 -36.44 19.84 7.21
CA GLY A 90 -35.21 19.24 7.73
C GLY A 90 -35.31 17.74 8.02
N ASN A 91 -36.41 17.08 7.65
CA ASN A 91 -36.57 15.63 7.78
C ASN A 91 -35.89 14.89 6.61
N ILE A 92 -34.55 14.94 6.58
CA ILE A 92 -33.74 14.43 5.46
C ILE A 92 -33.95 12.93 5.25
N SER A 93 -34.10 12.14 6.30
CA SER A 93 -34.27 10.68 6.16
C SER A 93 -35.61 10.32 5.50
N ALA A 94 -36.70 10.97 5.91
CA ALA A 94 -38.01 10.74 5.29
C ALA A 94 -38.04 11.28 3.85
N ALA A 95 -37.48 12.47 3.61
CA ALA A 95 -37.37 13.01 2.26
C ALA A 95 -36.56 12.08 1.34
N LYS A 96 -35.42 11.54 1.81
CA LYS A 96 -34.60 10.59 1.03
C LYS A 96 -35.39 9.33 0.69
N ALA A 97 -36.18 8.79 1.63
CA ALA A 97 -37.03 7.63 1.37
C ALA A 97 -38.09 7.92 0.30
N GLU A 98 -38.76 9.06 0.38
CA GLU A 98 -39.75 9.49 -0.62
C GLU A 98 -39.13 9.71 -2.00
N PHE A 99 -38.00 10.42 -2.09
CA PHE A 99 -37.30 10.61 -3.37
C PHE A 99 -36.76 9.29 -3.95
N THR A 100 -36.36 8.34 -3.11
CA THR A 100 -35.99 6.98 -3.54
C THR A 100 -37.19 6.26 -4.12
N GLY A 101 -38.37 6.38 -3.49
CA GLY A 101 -39.63 5.88 -4.04
C GLY A 101 -39.97 6.51 -5.39
N ILE A 102 -39.90 7.84 -5.49
CA ILE A 102 -40.13 8.56 -6.75
C ILE A 102 -39.17 8.08 -7.85
N ARG A 103 -37.88 7.93 -7.54
CA ARG A 103 -36.86 7.43 -8.47
C ARG A 103 -37.21 6.03 -8.99
N ASN A 104 -37.66 5.14 -8.11
CA ASN A 104 -37.96 3.75 -8.50
C ASN A 104 -39.28 3.67 -9.29
N ASP A 105 -40.28 4.44 -8.90
CA ASP A 105 -41.62 4.40 -9.51
C ASP A 105 -41.69 5.19 -10.83
N PHE A 106 -40.84 6.22 -10.99
CA PHE A 106 -40.79 7.11 -12.15
C PHE A 106 -39.37 7.19 -12.72
N MET A 107 -38.84 6.05 -13.16
CA MET A 107 -37.43 5.87 -13.54
C MET A 107 -36.92 6.84 -14.63
N TRP A 108 -37.81 7.37 -15.48
CA TRP A 108 -37.47 8.33 -16.55
C TRP A 108 -37.50 9.80 -16.12
N SER A 109 -37.87 10.10 -14.86
CA SER A 109 -37.94 11.46 -14.35
C SER A 109 -36.71 11.85 -13.52
N CYS A 110 -36.13 13.01 -13.85
CA CYS A 110 -35.02 13.59 -13.12
C CYS A 110 -35.39 14.01 -11.69
N LYS A 111 -36.67 14.20 -11.38
CA LYS A 111 -37.15 14.70 -10.08
C LYS A 111 -36.72 13.85 -8.89
N GLY A 112 -36.72 12.53 -9.03
CA GLY A 112 -36.28 11.61 -7.98
C GLY A 112 -34.79 11.79 -7.68
N TYR A 113 -33.95 11.77 -8.72
CA TYR A 113 -32.50 11.97 -8.58
C TYR A 113 -32.13 13.36 -8.09
N TYR A 114 -32.79 14.41 -8.60
CA TYR A 114 -32.58 15.79 -8.16
C TYR A 114 -32.90 15.96 -6.68
N GLY A 115 -34.02 15.40 -6.20
CA GLY A 115 -34.34 15.40 -4.77
C GLY A 115 -33.30 14.68 -3.90
N LEU A 116 -32.71 13.60 -4.39
CA LEU A 116 -31.62 12.89 -3.71
C LEU A 116 -30.35 13.75 -3.62
N VAL A 117 -29.98 14.48 -4.68
CA VAL A 117 -28.86 15.45 -4.66
C VAL A 117 -29.08 16.49 -3.57
N LEU A 118 -30.28 17.07 -3.50
CA LEU A 118 -30.60 18.07 -2.48
C LEU A 118 -30.56 17.51 -1.06
N CYS A 119 -30.98 16.25 -0.87
CA CYS A 119 -30.88 15.57 0.42
C CYS A 119 -29.42 15.42 0.86
N GLU A 120 -28.53 15.00 -0.04
CA GLU A 120 -27.09 14.87 0.26
C GLU A 120 -26.45 16.23 0.57
N LYS A 121 -26.80 17.28 -0.17
CA LYS A 121 -26.29 18.64 0.06
C LYS A 121 -26.67 19.19 1.45
N LYS A 122 -27.82 18.78 2.00
CA LYS A 122 -28.27 19.21 3.34
C LYS A 122 -27.62 18.46 4.50
N LYS A 123 -26.83 17.42 4.23
CA LYS A 123 -26.11 16.68 5.28
C LYS A 123 -24.94 17.50 5.81
N LYS A 124 -24.57 17.22 7.06
CA LYS A 124 -23.35 17.79 7.68
C LYS A 124 -22.07 17.32 7.00
N HIS A 125 -22.06 16.08 6.52
CA HIS A 125 -20.99 15.51 5.71
C HIS A 125 -21.55 15.17 4.33
N ILE A 126 -21.11 15.93 3.33
CA ILE A 126 -21.57 15.78 1.95
C ILE A 126 -20.83 14.61 1.31
N ASN A 127 -21.58 13.65 0.77
CA ASN A 127 -21.01 12.57 -0.03
C ASN A 127 -20.99 12.97 -1.51
N TRP A 128 -19.86 13.54 -1.95
CA TRP A 128 -19.68 13.96 -3.34
C TRP A 128 -19.74 12.81 -4.35
N GLY A 129 -19.44 11.58 -3.92
CA GLY A 129 -19.59 10.40 -4.78
C GLY A 129 -21.05 10.09 -5.09
N GLU A 130 -21.91 10.04 -4.06
CA GLU A 130 -23.35 9.86 -4.27
C GLU A 130 -23.96 11.00 -5.08
N ILE A 131 -23.59 12.25 -4.79
CA ILE A 131 -24.05 13.41 -5.56
C ILE A 131 -23.66 13.28 -7.03
N GLY A 132 -22.41 12.92 -7.31
CA GLY A 132 -21.93 12.74 -8.68
C GLY A 132 -22.71 11.65 -9.43
N ASP A 133 -22.93 10.49 -8.80
CA ASP A 133 -23.71 9.41 -9.39
C ASP A 133 -25.14 9.86 -9.71
N TYR A 134 -25.81 10.56 -8.79
CA TYR A 134 -27.16 11.06 -9.02
C TYR A 134 -27.20 12.11 -10.16
N ILE A 135 -26.25 13.04 -10.18
CA ILE A 135 -26.15 14.05 -11.24
C ILE A 135 -25.94 13.39 -12.61
N GLN A 136 -25.10 12.36 -12.69
CA GLN A 136 -24.91 11.61 -13.92
C GLN A 136 -26.21 10.98 -14.44
N GLN A 137 -27.08 10.50 -13.55
CA GLN A 137 -28.39 9.98 -13.95
C GLN A 137 -29.33 11.10 -14.40
N ILE A 138 -29.28 12.29 -13.78
CA ILE A 138 -30.08 13.46 -14.18
C ILE A 138 -29.78 13.85 -15.64
N TYR A 139 -28.50 13.85 -16.06
CA TYR A 139 -28.11 14.13 -17.45
C TYR A 139 -28.65 13.11 -18.47
N ARG A 140 -29.10 11.93 -18.02
CA ARG A 140 -29.67 10.88 -18.86
C ARG A 140 -31.20 10.90 -18.90
N CYS A 141 -31.85 11.73 -18.08
CA CYS A 141 -33.31 11.81 -18.01
C CYS A 141 -33.89 12.60 -19.19
N GLU A 142 -35.06 12.20 -19.69
CA GLU A 142 -35.72 12.86 -20.83
C GLU A 142 -36.39 14.19 -20.44
N ASP A 143 -36.76 14.37 -19.16
CA ASP A 143 -37.52 15.51 -18.66
C ASP A 143 -36.64 16.58 -17.96
N VAL A 144 -35.32 16.53 -18.16
CA VAL A 144 -34.40 17.48 -17.53
C VAL A 144 -34.64 18.90 -18.05
N THR A 145 -34.77 19.86 -17.15
CA THR A 145 -34.97 21.28 -17.53
C THR A 145 -33.65 22.05 -17.48
N PRO A 146 -33.51 23.14 -18.26
CA PRO A 146 -32.32 23.99 -18.22
C PRO A 146 -32.00 24.53 -16.82
N GLU A 147 -33.02 24.80 -16.00
CA GLU A 147 -32.86 25.29 -14.63
C GLU A 147 -32.22 24.24 -13.73
N ILE A 148 -32.66 22.97 -13.84
CA ILE A 148 -32.06 21.86 -13.08
C ILE A 148 -30.61 21.67 -13.51
N LEU A 149 -30.33 21.70 -14.81
CA LEU A 149 -28.96 21.59 -15.33
C LEU A 149 -28.05 22.69 -14.77
N GLN A 150 -28.50 23.94 -14.81
CA GLN A 150 -27.75 25.07 -14.26
C GLN A 150 -27.49 24.92 -12.75
N GLU A 151 -28.47 24.42 -12.00
CA GLU A 151 -28.28 24.16 -10.57
C GLU A 151 -27.29 23.01 -10.32
N MET A 152 -27.33 21.94 -11.12
CA MET A 152 -26.38 20.82 -11.00
C MET A 152 -24.95 21.28 -11.31
N GLU A 153 -24.77 22.11 -12.34
CA GLU A 153 -23.48 22.74 -12.64
C GLU A 153 -23.01 23.62 -11.49
N GLY A 154 -23.89 24.41 -10.88
CA GLY A 154 -23.60 25.19 -9.68
C GLY A 154 -23.11 24.31 -8.52
N ILE A 155 -23.81 23.21 -8.23
CA ILE A 155 -23.44 22.26 -7.16
C ILE A 155 -22.08 21.61 -7.45
N LEU A 156 -21.81 21.20 -8.69
CA LEU A 156 -20.51 20.63 -9.07
C LEU A 156 -19.38 21.66 -8.96
N ASN A 157 -19.64 22.92 -9.33
CA ASN A 157 -18.67 24.01 -9.19
C ASN A 157 -18.37 24.31 -7.71
N ASP A 158 -19.38 24.36 -6.85
CA ASP A 158 -19.21 24.52 -5.40
C ASP A 158 -18.36 23.37 -4.82
N GLY A 159 -18.70 22.13 -5.18
CA GLY A 159 -17.96 20.93 -4.79
C GLY A 159 -16.52 20.96 -5.24
N ARG A 160 -16.26 21.42 -6.48
CA ARG A 160 -14.91 21.63 -7.00
C ARG A 160 -14.12 22.64 -6.17
N GLN A 161 -14.71 23.79 -5.83
CA GLN A 161 -14.01 24.80 -5.02
C GLN A 161 -13.64 24.26 -3.64
N ILE A 162 -14.56 23.53 -3.00
CA ILE A 162 -14.32 22.88 -1.70
C ILE A 162 -13.20 21.83 -1.82
N ALA A 163 -13.23 21.00 -2.87
CA ALA A 163 -12.21 19.99 -3.13
C ALA A 163 -10.83 20.62 -3.39
N LEU A 164 -10.76 21.67 -4.22
CA LEU A 164 -9.52 22.40 -4.50
C LEU A 164 -8.95 23.03 -3.22
N ALA A 165 -9.79 23.63 -2.37
CA ALA A 165 -9.36 24.19 -1.10
C ALA A 165 -8.79 23.10 -0.16
N SER A 166 -9.44 21.94 -0.09
CA SER A 166 -8.96 20.80 0.72
C SER A 166 -7.65 20.24 0.19
N LEU A 167 -7.54 20.05 -1.13
CA LEU A 167 -6.31 19.60 -1.77
C LEU A 167 -5.18 20.61 -1.52
N GLY A 168 -5.43 21.91 -1.61
CA GLY A 168 -4.47 22.95 -1.29
C GLY A 168 -3.98 22.89 0.17
N LYS A 169 -4.88 22.63 1.13
CA LYS A 169 -4.51 22.42 2.54
C LYS A 169 -3.65 21.17 2.72
N SER A 170 -4.07 20.03 2.15
CA SER A 170 -3.33 18.77 2.21
C SER A 170 -1.95 18.89 1.56
N LEU A 171 -1.86 19.61 0.44
CA LEU A 171 -0.61 19.90 -0.25
C LEU A 171 0.35 20.69 0.65
N ASN A 172 -0.13 21.73 1.33
CA ASN A 172 0.68 22.52 2.26
C ASN A 172 1.18 21.69 3.45
N GLU A 173 0.33 20.83 4.01
CA GLU A 173 0.71 19.93 5.11
C GLU A 173 1.78 18.92 4.67
N ARG A 174 1.62 18.29 3.50
CA ARG A 174 2.61 17.35 2.96
C ARG A 174 3.92 18.03 2.56
N ASN A 175 3.87 19.22 1.98
CA ASN A 175 5.08 20.02 1.70
C ASN A 175 5.83 20.35 3.00
N ALA A 176 5.13 20.69 4.08
CA ALA A 176 5.75 20.92 5.38
C ALA A 176 6.41 19.65 5.95
N GLN A 177 5.73 18.50 5.87
CA GLN A 177 6.29 17.21 6.26
C GLN A 177 7.51 16.82 5.42
N GLN A 178 7.46 17.04 4.11
CA GLN A 178 8.58 16.80 3.21
C GLN A 178 9.81 17.63 3.59
N ASN A 179 9.61 18.93 3.91
CA ASN A 179 10.69 19.81 4.37
C ASN A 179 11.27 19.34 5.71
N GLU A 180 10.43 18.88 6.64
CA GLU A 180 10.88 18.33 7.90
C GLU A 180 11.72 17.05 7.70
N ILE A 181 11.25 16.12 6.85
CA ILE A 181 11.97 14.88 6.53
C ILE A 181 13.31 15.21 5.86
N SER A 182 13.32 16.16 4.91
CA SER A 182 14.54 16.64 4.26
C SER A 182 15.57 17.15 5.28
N SER A 183 15.14 17.97 6.25
CA SER A 183 16.03 18.46 7.32
C SER A 183 16.60 17.31 8.18
N LYS A 184 15.78 16.30 8.49
CA LYS A 184 16.23 15.11 9.25
C LYS A 184 17.22 14.26 8.46
N ILE A 185 17.01 14.11 7.15
CA ILE A 185 17.94 13.43 6.25
C ILE A 185 19.29 14.15 6.25
N GLN A 186 19.29 15.48 6.14
CA GLN A 186 20.51 16.28 6.19
C GLN A 186 21.25 16.10 7.53
N GLN A 187 20.55 16.19 8.65
CA GLN A 187 21.13 16.00 9.99
C GLN A 187 21.75 14.60 10.16
N VAL A 188 21.05 13.55 9.75
CA VAL A 188 21.57 12.17 9.81
C VAL A 188 22.80 12.00 8.92
N THR A 189 22.79 12.62 7.74
CA THR A 189 23.92 12.58 6.79
C THR A 189 25.16 13.26 7.39
N GLU A 190 25.00 14.42 8.02
CA GLU A 190 26.09 15.13 8.69
C GLU A 190 26.64 14.36 9.89
N MET A 191 25.76 13.78 10.72
CA MET A 191 26.16 12.92 11.83
C MET A 191 26.92 11.67 11.36
N SER A 192 26.45 11.01 10.29
CA SER A 192 27.13 9.84 9.71
C SER A 192 28.53 10.19 9.23
N LYS A 193 28.68 11.30 8.48
CA LYS A 193 30.00 11.77 8.02
C LYS A 193 30.94 12.10 9.18
N MET A 194 30.44 12.74 10.24
CA MET A 194 31.24 13.03 11.43
C MET A 194 31.68 11.76 12.16
N GLN A 195 30.79 10.76 12.27
CA GLN A 195 31.13 9.47 12.86
C GLN A 195 32.12 8.67 12.01
N GLU A 196 31.93 8.63 10.69
CA GLU A 196 32.85 7.98 9.75
C GLU A 196 34.25 8.60 9.81
N THR A 197 34.36 9.94 9.76
CA THR A 197 35.66 10.62 9.88
C THR A 197 36.32 10.40 11.25
N THR A 198 35.54 10.31 12.32
CA THR A 198 36.06 9.98 13.65
C THR A 198 36.54 8.54 13.73
N LEU A 199 35.80 7.61 13.10
CA LEU A 199 36.14 6.20 13.04
C LEU A 199 37.41 5.97 12.22
N THR A 200 37.55 6.61 11.05
CA THR A 200 38.76 6.50 10.21
C THR A 200 39.99 7.00 10.96
N ARG A 201 39.91 8.18 11.59
CA ARG A 201 40.99 8.71 12.44
C ARG A 201 41.37 7.75 13.56
N LYS A 202 40.39 7.18 14.28
CA LYS A 202 40.67 6.21 15.35
C LYS A 202 41.29 4.91 14.81
N ARG A 203 40.89 4.45 13.63
CA ARG A 203 41.51 3.29 12.96
C ARG A 203 42.96 3.59 12.55
N GLU A 204 43.25 4.79 12.06
CA GLU A 204 44.61 5.25 11.74
C GLU A 204 45.48 5.36 13.00
N GLU A 205 45.00 6.04 14.05
CA GLU A 205 45.69 6.13 15.35
C GLU A 205 45.97 4.75 15.96
N PHE A 206 45.01 3.84 15.85
CA PHE A 206 45.19 2.45 16.27
C PHE A 206 46.29 1.79 15.43
N ALA A 207 46.21 1.85 14.10
CA ALA A 207 47.20 1.26 13.19
C ALA A 207 48.62 1.78 13.45
N GLU A 208 48.79 3.09 13.67
CA GLU A 208 50.07 3.70 14.00
C GLU A 208 50.61 3.22 15.36
N ARG A 209 49.77 3.22 16.41
CA ARG A 209 50.16 2.72 17.73
C ARG A 209 50.61 1.26 17.67
N TRP A 210 49.96 0.42 16.87
CA TRP A 210 50.38 -0.97 16.69
C TRP A 210 51.60 -1.13 15.82
N SER A 211 51.76 -0.31 14.78
CA SER A 211 52.98 -0.26 13.98
C SER A 211 54.20 0.04 14.84
N GLN A 212 54.07 0.88 15.87
CA GLN A 212 55.15 1.18 16.82
C GLN A 212 55.33 0.13 17.93
N THR A 213 54.26 -0.56 18.34
CA THR A 213 54.34 -1.55 19.42
C THR A 213 54.77 -2.95 18.93
N SER A 214 54.51 -3.29 17.67
CA SER A 214 54.89 -4.59 17.07
C SER A 214 56.41 -4.80 16.94
N PRO A 215 57.25 -3.82 16.57
CA PRO A 215 58.71 -3.95 16.50
C PRO A 215 59.30 -4.13 17.89
N VAL A 216 58.81 -3.36 18.87
CA VAL A 216 59.24 -3.46 20.27
C VAL A 216 58.87 -4.82 20.86
N ARG A 217 57.63 -5.30 20.66
CA ARG A 217 57.24 -6.64 21.11
C ARG A 217 57.98 -7.76 20.38
N LYS A 218 58.20 -7.64 19.07
CA LYS A 218 59.02 -8.60 18.31
C LYS A 218 60.45 -8.62 18.85
N ALA A 219 61.05 -7.45 19.12
CA ALA A 219 62.38 -7.33 19.70
C ALA A 219 62.47 -7.95 21.11
N ILE A 220 61.48 -7.69 21.98
CA ILE A 220 61.41 -8.29 23.33
C ILE A 220 61.27 -9.81 23.24
N SER A 221 60.38 -10.32 22.38
CA SER A 221 60.21 -11.77 22.18
C SER A 221 61.48 -12.44 21.66
N ILE A 222 62.16 -11.82 20.68
CA ILE A 222 63.46 -12.29 20.17
C ILE A 222 64.52 -12.28 21.28
N ALA A 223 64.61 -11.20 22.07
CA ALA A 223 65.57 -11.08 23.17
C ALA A 223 65.34 -12.16 24.26
N ILE A 224 64.09 -12.39 24.64
CA ILE A 224 63.73 -13.45 25.60
C ILE A 224 64.06 -14.84 25.04
N GLY A 225 63.79 -15.07 23.75
CA GLY A 225 64.16 -16.31 23.05
C GLY A 225 65.67 -16.58 23.08
N ILE A 226 66.48 -15.54 22.83
CA ILE A 226 67.94 -15.62 22.91
C ILE A 226 68.40 -15.93 24.35
N ILE A 227 67.85 -15.25 25.35
CA ILE A 227 68.18 -15.51 26.77
C ILE A 227 67.84 -16.95 27.15
N CYS A 228 66.66 -17.45 26.76
CA CYS A 228 66.27 -18.84 27.03
C CYS A 228 67.21 -19.84 26.35
N ALA A 229 67.62 -19.59 25.10
CA ALA A 229 68.57 -20.44 24.39
C ALA A 229 69.94 -20.46 25.08
N LEU A 230 70.43 -19.30 25.56
CA LEU A 230 71.68 -19.21 26.32
C LEU A 230 71.60 -19.99 27.64
N VAL A 231 70.47 -19.93 28.35
CA VAL A 231 70.24 -20.71 29.57
C VAL A 231 70.24 -22.21 29.27
N LEU A 232 69.60 -22.65 28.18
CA LEU A 232 69.61 -24.05 27.75
C LEU A 232 71.01 -24.54 27.38
N VAL A 233 71.80 -23.73 26.65
CA VAL A 233 73.20 -24.04 26.34
C VAL A 233 74.03 -24.13 27.61
N TRP A 234 73.84 -23.21 28.56
CA TRP A 234 74.52 -23.28 29.86
C TRP A 234 74.18 -24.54 30.64
N CYS A 235 72.89 -24.93 30.66
CA CYS A 235 72.45 -26.19 31.25
C CYS A 235 73.11 -27.39 30.56
N ALA A 236 73.17 -27.41 29.23
CA ALA A 236 73.82 -28.48 28.46
C ALA A 236 75.33 -28.59 28.76
N VAL A 237 76.06 -27.47 28.76
CA VAL A 237 77.49 -27.44 29.12
C VAL A 237 77.72 -27.92 30.55
N SER A 238 76.85 -27.54 31.48
CA SER A 238 76.91 -27.99 32.88
C SER A 238 76.66 -29.50 33.00
N LEU A 239 75.75 -30.06 32.20
CA LEU A 239 75.53 -31.51 32.10
C LEU A 239 76.74 -32.24 31.51
N PHE A 240 77.34 -31.71 30.44
CA PHE A 240 78.54 -32.30 29.84
C PHE A 240 79.74 -32.31 30.80
N ARG A 241 79.98 -31.19 31.52
CA ARG A 241 80.99 -31.14 32.58
C ARG A 241 80.72 -32.18 33.68
N TRP A 242 79.45 -32.35 34.06
CA TRP A 242 79.06 -33.37 35.03
C TRP A 242 79.35 -34.80 34.55
N ILE A 243 79.07 -35.14 33.29
CA ILE A 243 79.39 -36.47 32.72
C ILE A 243 80.90 -36.75 32.81
N ILE A 244 81.73 -35.75 32.52
CA ILE A 244 83.20 -35.87 32.59
C ILE A 244 83.66 -36.06 34.04
N ASP A 245 83.16 -35.26 34.98
CA ASP A 245 83.50 -35.36 36.41
C ASP A 245 83.11 -36.71 37.01
N VAL A 246 81.92 -37.24 36.66
CA VAL A 246 81.47 -38.57 37.08
C VAL A 246 82.39 -39.65 36.54
N ARG A 247 82.79 -39.56 35.26
CA ARG A 247 83.72 -40.52 34.65
C ARG A 247 85.08 -40.50 35.35
N HIS A 248 85.59 -39.33 35.71
CA HIS A 248 86.83 -39.21 36.49
C HIS A 248 86.72 -39.77 37.92
N LEU A 249 85.57 -39.56 38.58
CA LEU A 249 85.32 -40.13 39.91
C LEU A 249 85.25 -41.66 39.88
N PHE A 250 84.60 -42.25 38.88
CA PHE A 250 84.60 -43.71 38.69
C PHE A 250 86.00 -44.27 38.40
N ALA A 251 86.81 -43.56 37.61
CA ALA A 251 88.19 -43.96 37.34
C ALA A 251 89.08 -43.95 38.61
N ASN A 252 88.90 -42.95 39.48
CA ASN A 252 89.67 -42.83 40.74
C ASN A 252 89.17 -43.72 41.88
N ALA A 253 87.92 -44.18 41.85
CA ALA A 253 87.36 -45.06 42.89
C ALA A 253 87.96 -46.47 42.87
N MET A 254 88.50 -46.94 41.74
CA MET A 254 89.15 -48.25 41.63
C MET A 254 90.52 -48.34 42.32
N ASN A 255 91.02 -47.26 42.92
CA ASN A 255 92.37 -47.19 43.48
C ASN A 255 92.42 -47.05 45.02
N TYR A 256 91.28 -47.16 45.73
CA TYR A 256 91.23 -47.01 47.19
C TYR A 256 90.37 -48.11 47.85
N GLY A 257 90.77 -48.53 49.06
CA GLY A 257 90.20 -49.69 49.77
C GLY A 257 88.68 -49.70 49.97
N PHE A 258 88.12 -50.92 49.97
CA PHE A 258 86.71 -51.30 49.85
C PHE A 258 85.70 -50.45 50.64
N PHE A 259 85.94 -50.16 51.93
CA PHE A 259 84.96 -49.45 52.77
C PHE A 259 84.95 -47.91 52.56
N ALA A 260 86.09 -47.30 52.23
CA ALA A 260 86.16 -45.87 51.91
C ALA A 260 85.58 -45.57 50.51
N GLY A 261 85.63 -46.55 49.60
CA GLY A 261 84.99 -46.48 48.29
C GLY A 261 83.47 -46.42 48.39
N ILE A 262 82.84 -47.29 49.18
CA ILE A 262 81.37 -47.38 49.29
C ILE A 262 80.74 -46.10 49.83
N LEU A 263 81.32 -45.47 50.87
CA LEU A 263 80.77 -44.24 51.45
C LEU A 263 80.86 -43.03 50.49
N ARG A 264 81.93 -42.95 49.69
CA ARG A 264 82.05 -41.93 48.63
C ARG A 264 81.11 -42.19 47.47
N ILE A 265 80.90 -43.45 47.08
CA ILE A 265 79.93 -43.81 46.04
C ILE A 265 78.52 -43.42 46.48
N LEU A 266 78.13 -43.73 47.72
CA LEU A 266 76.83 -43.32 48.29
C LEU A 266 76.66 -41.80 48.33
N TRP A 267 77.66 -41.06 48.84
CA TRP A 267 77.62 -39.59 48.84
C TRP A 267 77.55 -39.00 47.43
N SER A 268 78.26 -39.62 46.47
CA SER A 268 78.22 -39.25 45.05
C SER A 268 76.86 -39.52 44.43
N CYS A 269 76.22 -40.65 44.74
CA CYS A 269 74.87 -40.98 44.29
C CYS A 269 73.85 -39.96 44.83
N VAL A 270 73.90 -39.62 46.12
CA VAL A 270 73.00 -38.61 46.72
C VAL A 270 73.21 -37.25 46.07
N ARG A 271 74.47 -36.82 45.91
CA ARG A 271 74.80 -35.54 45.25
C ARG A 271 74.35 -35.51 43.78
N THR A 272 74.40 -36.64 43.11
CA THR A 272 73.95 -36.79 41.72
C THR A 272 72.44 -36.68 41.60
N ILE A 273 71.68 -37.40 42.44
CA ILE A 273 70.22 -37.33 42.46
C ILE A 273 69.75 -35.90 42.78
N LEU A 274 70.38 -35.25 43.77
CA LEU A 274 70.04 -33.87 44.14
C LEU A 274 70.30 -32.89 43.00
N ARG A 275 71.40 -33.01 42.25
CA ARG A 275 71.70 -32.15 41.09
C ARG A 275 70.77 -32.42 39.90
N VAL A 276 70.41 -33.68 39.65
CA VAL A 276 69.45 -34.04 38.59
C VAL A 276 68.08 -33.43 38.93
N ALA A 277 67.62 -33.58 40.17
CA ALA A 277 66.38 -32.95 40.63
C ALA A 277 66.39 -31.42 40.46
N VAL A 278 67.51 -30.75 40.78
CA VAL A 278 67.67 -29.30 40.55
C VAL A 278 67.65 -28.97 39.06
N SER A 279 68.34 -29.73 38.20
CA SER A 279 68.38 -29.48 36.76
C SER A 279 67.02 -29.66 36.08
N VAL A 280 66.26 -30.70 36.45
CA VAL A 280 64.91 -30.96 35.95
C VAL A 280 63.96 -29.88 36.45
N GLY A 281 64.09 -29.46 37.71
CA GLY A 281 63.33 -28.35 38.27
C GLY A 281 63.55 -27.03 37.51
N VAL A 282 64.79 -26.72 37.14
CA VAL A 282 65.12 -25.52 36.34
C VAL A 282 64.52 -25.57 34.93
N ILE A 283 64.53 -26.75 34.28
CA ILE A 283 63.94 -26.91 32.95
C ILE A 283 62.42 -26.74 33.00
N ILE A 284 61.75 -27.37 33.97
CA ILE A 284 60.29 -27.24 34.15
C ILE A 284 59.92 -25.78 34.44
N LEU A 285 60.69 -25.09 35.28
CA LEU A 285 60.49 -23.67 35.57
C LEU A 285 60.68 -22.80 34.33
N GLY A 286 61.69 -23.09 33.51
CA GLY A 286 61.91 -22.40 32.23
C GLY A 286 60.76 -22.58 31.23
N VAL A 287 60.22 -23.80 31.12
CA VAL A 287 59.06 -24.09 30.25
C VAL A 287 57.80 -23.39 30.77
N MET A 288 57.56 -23.39 32.08
CA MET A 288 56.44 -22.68 32.70
C MET A 288 56.51 -21.17 32.46
N ILE A 289 57.70 -20.57 32.61
CA ILE A 289 57.93 -19.14 32.32
C ILE A 289 57.72 -18.86 30.84
N TYR A 290 58.19 -19.73 29.94
CA TYR A 290 57.97 -19.57 28.50
C TYR A 290 56.48 -19.55 28.14
N PHE A 291 55.69 -20.51 28.62
CA PHE A 291 54.24 -20.53 28.38
C PHE A 291 53.52 -19.35 29.02
N PHE A 292 53.93 -18.91 30.21
CA PHE A 292 53.37 -17.72 30.86
C PHE A 292 53.62 -16.45 30.05
N ILE A 293 54.83 -16.25 29.53
CA ILE A 293 55.18 -15.13 28.66
C ILE A 293 54.41 -15.21 27.34
N LEU A 294 54.30 -16.40 26.75
CA LEU A 294 53.55 -16.61 25.51
C LEU A 294 52.07 -16.28 25.70
N GLY A 295 51.48 -16.72 26.82
CA GLY A 295 50.11 -16.36 27.23
C GLY A 295 49.90 -14.86 27.39
N PHE A 296 50.85 -14.15 28.00
CA PHE A 296 50.80 -12.69 28.18
C PHE A 296 50.97 -11.92 26.86
N ILE A 297 51.71 -12.47 25.89
CA ILE A 297 51.83 -11.90 24.54
C ILE A 297 50.53 -12.10 23.75
N THR A 298 49.84 -13.24 23.94
CA THR A 298 48.60 -13.57 23.22
C THR A 298 47.34 -12.93 23.81
N ALA A 299 47.26 -12.77 25.13
CA ALA A 299 46.13 -12.15 25.81
C ALA A 299 46.41 -10.66 26.00
N ASN A 300 45.96 -9.83 25.05
CA ASN A 300 46.18 -8.39 25.12
C ASN A 300 44.85 -7.64 25.34
N PRO A 301 44.41 -7.47 26.59
CA PRO A 301 43.10 -6.89 26.91
C PRO A 301 42.92 -5.48 26.32
N GLN A 302 44.00 -4.72 26.20
CA GLN A 302 43.96 -3.36 25.64
C GLN A 302 43.66 -3.33 24.12
N LYS A 303 43.98 -4.41 23.39
CA LYS A 303 43.61 -4.56 21.98
C LYS A 303 42.12 -4.86 21.85
N ASP A 304 41.62 -5.74 22.70
CA ASP A 304 40.23 -6.20 22.66
C ASP A 304 39.27 -5.07 23.07
N ASP A 305 39.61 -4.26 24.08
CA ASP A 305 38.82 -3.09 24.49
C ASP A 305 38.75 -2.00 23.41
N ALA A 306 39.86 -1.75 22.72
CA ALA A 306 39.91 -0.76 21.65
C ALA A 306 39.20 -1.23 20.38
N GLN A 307 39.29 -2.52 20.06
CA GLN A 307 38.54 -3.14 18.97
C GLN A 307 37.04 -3.10 19.26
N LEU A 308 36.62 -3.43 20.48
CA LEU A 308 35.22 -3.34 20.91
C LEU A 308 34.66 -1.92 20.77
N ASN A 309 35.47 -0.89 21.02
CA ASN A 309 35.06 0.50 20.82
C ASN A 309 34.92 0.89 19.34
N ILE A 310 35.74 0.32 18.45
CA ILE A 310 35.62 0.49 16.99
C ILE A 310 34.34 -0.18 16.51
N ASP A 311 34.12 -1.43 16.90
CA ASP A 311 32.95 -2.22 16.50
C ASP A 311 31.64 -1.54 16.97
N LYS A 312 31.63 -0.95 18.18
CA LYS A 312 30.48 -0.18 18.69
C LYS A 312 30.19 1.09 17.88
N MET A 313 31.22 1.77 17.35
CA MET A 313 31.03 2.93 16.48
C MET A 313 30.57 2.51 15.08
N ASP A 314 31.09 1.41 14.54
CA ASP A 314 30.61 0.81 13.29
C ASP A 314 29.11 0.46 13.39
N GLU A 315 28.68 -0.14 14.51
CA GLU A 315 27.25 -0.41 14.77
C GLU A 315 26.40 0.87 14.81
N GLN A 316 26.93 1.96 15.37
CA GLN A 316 26.23 3.25 15.36
C GLN A 316 26.08 3.82 13.96
N ILE A 317 27.12 3.74 13.13
CA ILE A 317 27.08 4.18 11.73
C ILE A 317 26.07 3.35 10.95
N GLN A 318 26.05 2.03 11.12
CA GLN A 318 25.07 1.16 10.48
C GLN A 318 23.63 1.56 10.86
N LYS A 319 23.36 1.82 12.14
CA LYS A 319 22.05 2.32 12.59
C LYS A 319 21.68 3.67 11.99
N LEU A 320 22.65 4.57 11.78
CA LEU A 320 22.40 5.85 11.11
C LEU A 320 22.09 5.65 9.62
N GLN A 321 22.77 4.73 8.94
CA GLN A 321 22.51 4.37 7.54
C GLN A 321 21.10 3.77 7.37
N GLU A 322 20.70 2.83 8.22
CA GLU A 322 19.35 2.28 8.22
C GLU A 322 18.29 3.38 8.45
N ARG A 323 18.55 4.30 9.39
CA ARG A 323 17.66 5.45 9.63
C ARG A 323 17.58 6.36 8.40
N HIS A 324 18.68 6.57 7.70
CA HIS A 324 18.71 7.34 6.45
C HIS A 324 17.85 6.68 5.38
N GLU A 325 17.99 5.37 5.14
CA GLU A 325 17.17 4.64 4.16
C GLU A 325 15.67 4.68 4.48
N VAL A 326 15.30 4.57 5.75
CA VAL A 326 13.89 4.67 6.18
C VAL A 326 13.36 6.09 5.97
N LEU A 327 14.16 7.12 6.24
CA LEU A 327 13.77 8.51 6.00
C LEU A 327 13.67 8.82 4.51
N GLN A 328 14.59 8.30 3.69
CA GLN A 328 14.57 8.47 2.23
C GLN A 328 13.30 7.85 1.62
N ARG A 329 12.95 6.63 2.02
CA ARG A 329 11.69 5.99 1.57
C ARG A 329 10.46 6.84 1.91
N ARG A 330 10.38 7.37 3.12
CA ARG A 330 9.28 8.27 3.52
C ARG A 330 9.26 9.58 2.73
N PHE A 331 10.44 10.12 2.39
CA PHE A 331 10.55 11.29 1.53
C PHE A 331 9.99 11.02 0.13
N ASP A 332 10.34 9.87 -0.46
CA ASP A 332 9.87 9.46 -1.79
C ASP A 332 8.34 9.21 -1.81
N GLU A 333 7.80 8.60 -0.74
CA GLU A 333 6.35 8.43 -0.54
C GLU A 333 5.62 9.79 -0.49
N GLU A 334 6.13 10.76 0.27
CA GLU A 334 5.54 12.10 0.33
C GLU A 334 5.64 12.84 -1.02
N GLN A 335 6.75 12.69 -1.76
CA GLN A 335 6.85 13.22 -3.12
C GLN A 335 5.77 12.67 -4.05
N MET A 336 5.55 11.35 -4.02
CA MET A 336 4.52 10.71 -4.84
C MET A 336 3.12 11.23 -4.48
N ASN A 337 2.84 11.39 -3.18
CA ASN A 337 1.56 11.93 -2.71
C ASN A 337 1.35 13.38 -3.16
N ILE A 338 2.38 14.23 -3.08
CA ILE A 338 2.35 15.61 -3.57
C ILE A 338 2.09 15.66 -5.08
N GLN A 339 2.75 14.81 -5.87
CA GLN A 339 2.53 14.71 -7.31
C GLN A 339 1.08 14.31 -7.65
N ASN A 340 0.52 13.34 -6.91
CA ASN A 340 -0.86 12.91 -7.09
C ASN A 340 -1.85 14.05 -6.78
N ILE A 341 -1.66 14.78 -5.67
CA ILE A 341 -2.50 15.93 -5.31
C ILE A 341 -2.44 17.01 -6.41
N ASN A 342 -1.24 17.36 -6.89
CA ASN A 342 -1.06 18.34 -7.97
C ASN A 342 -1.73 17.90 -9.27
N ARG A 343 -1.66 16.61 -9.62
CA ARG A 343 -2.33 16.05 -10.80
C ARG A 343 -3.85 16.17 -10.69
N ILE A 344 -4.43 15.84 -9.54
CA ILE A 344 -5.88 15.95 -9.32
C ILE A 344 -6.31 17.42 -9.36
N GLY A 345 -5.59 18.30 -8.66
CA GLY A 345 -5.86 19.74 -8.64
C GLY A 345 -5.81 20.36 -10.04
N SER A 346 -4.75 20.08 -10.81
CA SER A 346 -4.61 20.60 -12.18
C SER A 346 -5.72 20.13 -13.10
N ARG A 347 -6.15 18.86 -13.01
CA ARG A 347 -7.28 18.35 -13.80
C ARG A 347 -8.60 19.03 -13.41
N LEU A 348 -8.83 19.24 -12.12
CA LEU A 348 -10.01 19.96 -11.63
C LEU A 348 -10.03 21.41 -12.14
N GLU A 349 -8.88 22.09 -12.15
CA GLU A 349 -8.75 23.45 -12.69
C GLU A 349 -8.99 23.50 -14.21
N GLN A 350 -8.41 22.57 -14.98
CA GLN A 350 -8.61 22.49 -16.43
C GLN A 350 -10.07 22.25 -16.82
N LEU A 351 -10.81 21.50 -16.00
CA LEU A 351 -12.24 21.25 -16.19
C LEU A 351 -13.15 22.43 -15.78
N GLN A 352 -12.59 23.64 -15.58
CA GLN A 352 -13.38 24.87 -15.49
C GLN A 352 -14.31 25.09 -16.69
N GLN A 353 -14.02 24.47 -17.85
CA GLN A 353 -14.77 24.65 -19.09
C GLN A 353 -15.67 23.46 -19.47
N ILE A 354 -16.65 23.13 -18.62
CA ILE A 354 -18.00 22.66 -19.07
C ILE A 354 -18.24 21.13 -19.15
N LYS A 355 -17.32 20.22 -18.79
CA LYS A 355 -17.65 18.77 -18.76
C LYS A 355 -17.96 18.22 -17.36
N PRO A 356 -19.22 18.27 -16.89
CA PRO A 356 -19.62 17.80 -15.55
C PRO A 356 -19.36 16.31 -15.32
N GLU A 357 -19.44 15.49 -16.36
CA GLU A 357 -19.16 14.04 -16.33
C GLU A 357 -17.70 13.72 -15.96
N GLU A 358 -16.76 14.60 -16.30
CA GLU A 358 -15.33 14.42 -16.02
C GLU A 358 -14.93 14.94 -14.62
N ILE A 359 -15.77 15.81 -14.02
CA ILE A 359 -15.55 16.40 -12.68
C ILE A 359 -15.84 15.38 -11.57
N ILE A 360 -16.90 14.57 -11.74
CA ILE A 360 -17.38 13.62 -10.74
C ILE A 360 -16.29 12.66 -10.22
N PRO A 361 -15.57 11.90 -11.07
CA PRO A 361 -14.55 10.98 -10.59
C PRO A 361 -13.39 11.69 -9.87
N LEU A 362 -13.09 12.93 -10.26
CA LEU A 362 -12.05 13.74 -9.62
C LEU A 362 -12.48 14.26 -8.25
N LEU A 363 -13.76 14.61 -8.06
CA LEU A 363 -14.28 14.97 -6.74
C LEU A 363 -14.24 13.79 -5.77
N ILE A 364 -14.55 12.58 -6.24
CA ILE A 364 -14.43 11.35 -5.45
C ILE A 364 -12.97 11.11 -5.06
N GLU A 365 -12.05 11.24 -6.01
CA GLU A 365 -10.63 11.05 -5.75
C GLU A 365 -10.07 12.09 -4.78
N ALA A 366 -10.46 13.36 -4.94
CA ALA A 366 -10.12 14.45 -4.03
C ALA A 366 -10.67 14.23 -2.61
N GLY A 367 -11.85 13.61 -2.49
CA GLY A 367 -12.47 13.27 -1.20
C GLY A 367 -11.61 12.35 -0.31
N LYS A 368 -10.64 11.62 -0.87
CA LYS A 368 -9.69 10.80 -0.08
C LYS A 368 -8.70 11.64 0.74
N TYR A 369 -8.57 12.93 0.41
CA TYR A 369 -7.66 13.89 1.03
C TYR A 369 -8.40 14.88 1.95
N TYR A 370 -9.69 14.63 2.18
CA TYR A 370 -10.57 15.31 3.12
C TYR A 370 -10.60 14.52 4.43
#